data_AF-A0A961Q4D1-F1
#
_entry.id   AF-A0A961Q4D1-F1
#
_cell.length_a   1.000
_cell.length_b   1.000
_cell.length_c   1.000
_cell.angle_alpha   90.00
_cell.angle_beta   90.00
_cell.angle_gamma   90.00
#
_symmetry.space_group_name_H-M   'P 1'
#
loop_
_entity.id
_entity.type
_entity.pdbx_description
1 polymer ?
#
loop_
_entity_poly.entity_id
_entity_poly.type
_entity_poly.pdbx_seq_one_letter_code
_entity_poly.pdbx_strand_id
1 'polypeptide(L)'
;MTFILKASKKLLWLTQRKKMPDHSHLDSRYFVNEKAYNCPFCNRRNVAYSVVDTFSFDWTTDKPCEGFLVLCRSCGKHSMHLTFTNLNVQQITYDHQIEMRPFEFIIPEDADAGEYLDTSFFYSVPTSFFVLDERVPRILRELLVEAEGCLKSNFLTGASACARKIVYELGVIEGAQGENYEDRIKSLKDLHPEVEPEFFDTLLTIQQVTSAKVHEQSYDGWESKHLRVILSSLSEVLHELYVLPALRADRRKKILKLKENLVPKPATLSKA
;
A
#
# COMPACT_ATOMS: atom_id res chain seq x y z
N MET A 1 16.29 33.37 -54.88
CA MET A 1 16.35 33.97 -53.53
C MET A 1 15.03 33.70 -52.82
N THR A 2 14.82 32.47 -52.35
CA THR A 2 14.99 32.00 -50.95
C THR A 2 13.90 32.51 -49.99
N PHE A 3 12.72 31.86 -50.03
CA PHE A 3 11.67 31.98 -49.02
C PHE A 3 11.19 30.58 -48.59
N ILE A 4 12.08 29.81 -47.97
CA ILE A 4 11.73 28.61 -47.19
C ILE A 4 12.67 28.64 -45.99
N LEU A 5 12.15 28.90 -44.79
CA LEU A 5 12.74 28.56 -43.47
C LEU A 5 12.02 29.35 -42.35
N LYS A 6 10.72 29.13 -42.14
CA LYS A 6 10.04 29.56 -40.90
C LYS A 6 9.12 28.50 -40.28
N ALA A 7 9.30 27.23 -40.63
CA ALA A 7 8.50 26.11 -40.08
C ALA A 7 9.25 25.21 -39.09
N SER A 8 10.51 25.50 -38.73
CA SER A 8 11.34 24.56 -37.94
C SER A 8 11.41 24.86 -36.43
N LYS A 9 11.11 26.08 -35.96
CA LYS A 9 11.30 26.43 -34.53
C LYS A 9 10.12 26.14 -33.60
N LYS A 10 8.92 25.85 -34.12
CA LYS A 10 7.74 25.60 -33.28
C LYS A 10 7.54 24.13 -32.88
N LEU A 11 8.27 23.21 -33.53
CA LEU A 11 8.17 21.77 -33.28
C LEU A 11 9.21 21.22 -32.29
N LEU A 12 10.15 22.06 -31.82
CA LEU A 12 11.22 21.65 -30.90
C LEU A 12 10.91 21.91 -29.41
N TRP A 13 9.79 22.56 -29.08
CA TRP A 13 9.43 22.89 -27.69
C TRP A 13 8.56 21.83 -26.99
N LEU A 14 8.21 20.74 -27.67
CA LEU A 14 7.29 19.72 -27.16
C LEU A 14 7.97 18.43 -26.66
N THR A 15 9.28 18.29 -26.78
CA THR A 15 9.99 17.02 -26.55
C THR A 15 11.08 17.08 -25.50
N GLN A 16 10.87 17.83 -24.41
CA GLN A 16 11.71 17.70 -23.21
C GLN A 16 10.94 18.15 -21.95
N ARG A 17 9.73 17.60 -21.73
CA ARG A 17 9.24 17.53 -20.35
C ARG A 17 10.13 16.54 -19.63
N LYS A 18 11.10 17.06 -18.87
CA LYS A 18 11.89 16.29 -17.90
C LYS A 18 10.90 15.45 -17.11
N LYS A 19 10.90 14.13 -17.35
CA LYS A 19 10.02 13.19 -16.65
C LYS A 19 10.33 13.40 -15.17
N MET A 20 9.35 13.85 -14.40
CA MET A 20 9.55 14.00 -12.96
C MET A 20 10.00 12.65 -12.41
N PRO A 21 10.99 12.62 -11.51
CA PRO A 21 11.43 11.38 -10.88
C PRO A 21 10.23 10.65 -10.29
N ASP A 22 10.20 9.34 -10.52
CA ASP A 22 9.13 8.47 -10.03
C ASP A 22 9.33 8.23 -8.52
N HIS A 23 8.41 8.77 -7.73
CA HIS A 23 8.40 8.64 -6.28
C HIS A 23 7.29 7.71 -5.78
N SER A 24 6.73 6.86 -6.67
CA SER A 24 5.69 5.89 -6.30
C SER A 24 6.12 4.94 -5.17
N HIS A 25 7.42 4.64 -5.04
CA HIS A 25 7.94 3.84 -3.93
C HIS A 25 7.75 4.49 -2.55
N LEU A 26 7.52 5.80 -2.45
CA LEU A 26 7.22 6.46 -1.17
C LEU A 26 5.79 6.14 -0.69
N ASP A 27 4.90 5.74 -1.61
CA ASP A 27 3.53 5.38 -1.29
C ASP A 27 3.42 4.04 -0.54
N SER A 28 4.48 3.21 -0.58
CA SER A 28 4.52 1.91 0.11
C SER A 28 5.17 1.96 1.49
N ARG A 29 5.77 3.10 1.89
CA ARG A 29 6.43 3.25 3.20
C ARG A 29 5.44 3.55 4.33
N TYR A 30 5.76 3.17 5.57
CA TYR A 30 5.03 3.69 6.74
C TYR A 30 5.43 5.14 6.97
N PHE A 31 6.72 5.37 7.21
CA PHE A 31 7.31 6.69 7.33
C PHE A 31 7.83 7.13 5.95
N VAL A 32 7.32 8.26 5.47
CA VAL A 32 7.78 8.85 4.19
C VAL A 32 9.11 9.55 4.43
N ASN A 33 9.22 10.27 5.54
CA ASN A 33 10.41 10.97 5.99
C ASN A 33 10.30 11.31 7.51
N GLU A 34 11.17 12.18 8.00
CA GLU A 34 11.25 12.57 9.41
C GLU A 34 10.02 13.35 9.92
N LYS A 35 9.16 13.87 9.03
CA LYS A 35 7.97 14.68 9.38
C LYS A 35 6.65 14.14 8.86
N ALA A 36 6.70 13.21 7.91
CA ALA A 36 5.52 12.72 7.21
C ALA A 36 5.47 11.21 7.15
N TYR A 37 4.25 10.68 7.18
CA TYR A 37 3.98 9.25 7.14
C TYR A 37 2.67 8.96 6.39
N ASN A 38 2.49 7.71 5.95
CA ASN A 38 1.27 7.24 5.33
C ASN A 38 0.34 6.71 6.43
N CYS A 39 -0.68 7.50 6.79
CA CYS A 39 -1.48 7.20 7.96
C CYS A 39 -2.42 6.01 7.71
N PRO A 40 -2.27 4.90 8.47
CA PRO A 40 -3.11 3.72 8.29
C PRO A 40 -4.57 3.92 8.70
N PHE A 41 -4.87 4.95 9.51
CA PHE A 41 -6.23 5.13 10.01
C PHE A 41 -7.16 5.89 9.07
N CYS A 42 -6.65 6.95 8.45
CA CYS A 42 -7.43 7.79 7.55
C CYS A 42 -7.08 7.56 6.07
N ASN A 43 -6.17 6.62 5.80
CA ASN A 43 -5.68 6.29 4.46
C ASN A 43 -5.20 7.52 3.66
N ARG A 44 -4.70 8.55 4.38
CA ARG A 44 -4.09 9.73 3.77
C ARG A 44 -2.58 9.54 3.73
N ARG A 45 -2.03 9.74 2.54
CA ARG A 45 -0.60 9.69 2.28
C ARG A 45 0.07 11.01 2.63
N ASN A 46 1.36 10.95 2.97
CA ASN A 46 2.19 12.12 3.24
C ASN A 46 1.56 13.10 4.25
N VAL A 47 1.05 12.58 5.37
CA VAL A 47 0.48 13.41 6.44
C VAL A 47 1.50 13.66 7.53
N ALA A 48 1.45 14.85 8.12
CA ALA A 48 2.30 15.17 9.26
C ALA A 48 1.97 14.29 10.48
N TYR A 49 3.01 13.95 11.24
CA TYR A 49 2.87 13.23 12.51
C TYR A 49 3.69 13.88 13.61
N SER A 50 3.50 13.42 14.83
CA SER A 50 4.41 13.71 15.94
C SER A 50 4.47 12.52 16.89
N VAL A 51 5.64 12.25 17.46
CA VAL A 51 5.76 11.33 18.59
C VAL A 51 5.20 12.03 19.80
N VAL A 52 4.22 11.43 20.47
CA VAL A 52 3.56 12.03 21.64
C VAL A 52 3.94 11.35 22.95
N ASP A 53 4.44 10.12 22.86
CA ASP A 53 4.86 9.36 24.03
C ASP A 53 5.94 8.34 23.63
N THR A 54 6.80 8.03 24.58
CA THR A 54 7.82 6.99 24.47
C THR A 54 7.82 6.14 25.73
N PHE A 55 8.01 4.84 25.58
CA PHE A 55 8.06 3.91 26.69
C PHE A 55 9.08 2.81 26.41
N SER A 56 9.56 2.14 27.45
CA SER A 56 10.44 0.99 27.33
C SER A 56 9.97 -0.14 28.23
N PHE A 57 10.22 -1.37 27.80
CA PHE A 57 9.92 -2.57 28.55
C PHE A 57 10.86 -3.71 28.15
N ASP A 58 10.99 -4.71 29.01
CA ASP A 58 11.77 -5.90 28.72
C ASP A 58 10.96 -6.87 27.86
N TRP A 59 11.34 -7.04 26.60
CA TRP A 59 10.71 -8.01 25.68
C TRP A 59 11.03 -9.45 26.08
N THR A 60 12.29 -9.67 26.48
CA THR A 60 12.76 -10.83 27.24
C THR A 60 13.68 -10.32 28.35
N THR A 61 14.11 -11.20 29.25
CA THR A 61 15.02 -10.87 30.37
C THR A 61 16.29 -10.13 29.93
N ASP A 62 16.73 -10.35 28.70
CA ASP A 62 17.97 -9.83 28.11
C ASP A 62 17.74 -8.93 26.89
N LYS A 63 16.48 -8.61 26.55
CA LYS A 63 16.15 -7.86 25.34
C LYS A 63 15.22 -6.68 25.65
N PRO A 64 15.75 -5.48 25.90
CA PRO A 64 14.92 -4.30 26.05
C PRO A 64 14.26 -3.94 24.72
N CYS A 65 13.05 -3.41 24.79
CA CYS A 65 12.29 -2.92 23.66
C CYS A 65 11.81 -1.49 23.95
N GLU A 66 11.90 -0.64 22.94
CA GLU A 66 11.40 0.73 22.98
C GLU A 66 10.10 0.82 22.16
N GLY A 67 9.14 1.55 22.71
CA GLY A 67 7.84 1.82 22.12
C GLY A 67 7.62 3.31 21.91
N PHE A 68 7.02 3.66 20.77
CA PHE A 68 6.72 5.03 20.38
C PHE A 68 5.24 5.15 20.02
N LEU A 69 4.55 6.13 20.61
CA LEU A 69 3.19 6.50 20.20
C LEU A 69 3.26 7.70 19.25
N VAL A 70 2.75 7.50 18.03
CA VAL A 70 2.77 8.46 16.95
C VAL A 70 1.35 8.96 16.68
N LEU A 71 1.15 10.27 16.78
CA LEU A 71 -0.13 10.92 16.53
C LEU A 71 -0.23 11.39 15.07
N CYS A 72 -1.30 10.98 14.38
CA CYS A 72 -1.64 11.55 13.08
C CYS A 72 -2.17 12.99 13.22
N ARG A 73 -1.52 13.98 12.60
CA ARG A 73 -2.02 15.37 12.60
C ARG A 73 -3.25 15.57 11.72
N SER A 74 -3.60 14.61 10.86
CA SER A 74 -4.80 14.71 10.03
C SER A 74 -6.06 14.12 10.66
N CYS A 75 -5.96 13.02 11.42
CA CYS A 75 -7.13 12.32 11.96
C CYS A 75 -7.13 12.18 13.49
N GLY A 76 -6.06 12.60 14.17
CA GLY A 76 -5.98 12.58 15.63
C GLY A 76 -5.83 11.19 16.25
N LYS A 77 -5.67 10.14 15.46
CA LYS A 77 -5.48 8.76 15.95
C LYS A 77 -4.00 8.47 16.20
N HIS A 78 -3.75 7.59 17.19
CA HIS A 78 -2.42 7.17 17.61
C HIS A 78 -2.06 5.82 17.01
N SER A 79 -0.88 5.71 16.40
CA SER A 79 -0.25 4.43 16.08
C SER A 79 0.86 4.10 17.08
N MET A 80 1.12 2.82 17.29
CA MET A 80 2.18 2.33 18.17
C MET A 80 3.28 1.67 17.34
N HIS A 81 4.53 1.95 17.67
CA HIS A 81 5.71 1.44 16.98
C HIS A 81 6.69 0.85 17.98
N LEU A 82 7.21 -0.36 17.71
CA LEU A 82 8.17 -1.04 18.56
C LEU A 82 9.47 -1.31 17.82
N THR A 83 10.58 -1.11 18.53
CA THR A 83 11.94 -1.31 18.01
C THR A 83 12.85 -1.94 19.07
N PHE A 84 13.89 -2.62 18.61
CA PHE A 84 15.04 -3.04 19.41
C PHE A 84 16.25 -2.12 19.20
N THR A 85 16.13 -1.16 18.28
CA THR A 85 17.14 -0.14 17.99
C THR A 85 16.86 1.07 18.87
N ASN A 86 17.90 1.63 19.47
CA ASN A 86 17.76 2.88 20.22
C ASN A 86 17.51 4.03 19.23
N LEU A 87 16.28 4.57 19.24
CA LEU A 87 15.90 5.69 18.40
C LEU A 87 15.83 6.97 19.24
N ASN A 88 16.63 7.95 18.86
CA ASN A 88 16.62 9.24 19.53
C ASN A 88 15.44 10.08 19.07
N VAL A 89 14.81 10.78 20.02
CA VAL A 89 13.77 11.78 19.76
C VAL A 89 14.14 13.10 20.40
N GLN A 90 13.81 14.20 19.73
CA GLN A 90 14.00 15.56 20.24
C GLN A 90 12.67 16.25 20.47
N GLN A 91 12.58 17.03 21.54
CA GLN A 91 11.38 17.81 21.82
C GLN A 91 11.27 18.97 20.82
N ILE A 92 10.10 19.15 20.22
CA ILE A 92 9.83 20.29 19.33
C ILE A 92 9.28 21.43 20.17
N THR A 93 9.92 22.59 20.12
CA THR A 93 9.44 23.79 20.80
C THR A 93 8.33 24.43 19.95
N TYR A 94 7.08 24.20 20.32
CA TYR A 94 5.96 24.99 19.82
C TYR A 94 5.61 26.11 20.81
N ASP A 95 5.12 27.22 20.27
CA ASP A 95 4.59 28.36 21.01
C ASP A 95 3.57 27.90 22.08
N HIS A 96 3.54 28.61 23.21
CA HIS A 96 3.16 28.16 24.56
C HIS A 96 1.71 27.66 24.81
N GLN A 97 0.96 27.23 23.79
CA GLN A 97 -0.48 26.95 23.90
C GLN A 97 -0.90 25.48 23.73
N ILE A 98 0.04 24.53 23.60
CA ILE A 98 -0.30 23.10 23.49
C ILE A 98 0.29 22.35 24.69
N GLU A 99 -0.57 21.77 25.53
CA GLU A 99 -0.18 21.04 26.75
C GLU A 99 0.66 19.78 26.47
N MET A 100 0.59 19.24 25.24
CA MET A 100 1.45 18.14 24.81
C MET A 100 2.68 18.71 24.09
N ARG A 101 3.87 18.34 24.56
CA ARG A 101 5.15 18.65 23.92
C ARG A 101 5.48 17.54 22.92
N PRO A 102 5.18 17.70 21.61
CA PRO A 102 5.49 16.67 20.64
C PRO A 102 7.00 16.48 20.49
N PHE A 103 7.41 15.26 20.19
CA PHE A 103 8.77 14.91 19.82
C PHE A 103 8.86 14.56 18.32
N GLU A 104 10.06 14.70 17.78
CA GLU A 104 10.45 14.33 16.42
C GLU A 104 11.61 13.32 16.49
N PHE A 105 11.67 12.37 15.56
CA PHE A 105 12.82 11.45 15.47
C PHE A 105 14.06 12.20 14.99
N ILE A 106 15.21 11.89 15.60
CA ILE A 106 16.51 12.37 15.13
C ILE A 106 17.06 11.35 14.15
N ILE A 107 17.11 11.74 12.88
CA ILE A 107 17.58 10.88 11.79
C ILE A 107 19.04 11.25 11.46
N PRO A 108 19.93 10.26 11.21
CA PRO A 108 21.28 10.53 10.70
C PRO A 108 21.25 11.35 9.40
N GLU A 109 22.13 12.34 9.25
CA GLU A 109 22.14 13.27 8.10
C GLU A 109 22.29 12.57 6.73
N ASP A 110 23.00 11.44 6.69
CA ASP A 110 23.26 10.66 5.48
C ASP A 110 22.24 9.53 5.23
N ALA A 111 21.18 9.43 6.04
CA ALA A 111 20.19 8.36 5.93
C ALA A 111 18.90 8.82 5.23
N ASP A 112 18.30 7.93 4.44
CA ASP A 112 16.91 8.08 4.04
C ASP A 112 16.03 7.88 5.28
N ALA A 113 15.44 8.96 5.79
CA ALA A 113 14.63 8.97 7.00
C ALA A 113 13.48 7.95 6.97
N GLY A 114 12.80 7.81 5.83
CA GLY A 114 11.67 6.90 5.71
C GLY A 114 12.12 5.44 5.80
N GLU A 115 13.16 5.09 5.05
CA GLU A 115 13.74 3.73 5.06
C GLU A 115 14.36 3.40 6.42
N TYR A 116 15.09 4.33 7.02
CA TYR A 116 15.71 4.16 8.34
C TYR A 116 14.66 3.86 9.42
N LEU A 117 13.56 4.62 9.45
CA LEU A 117 12.49 4.38 10.42
C LEU A 117 11.75 3.07 10.14
N ASP A 118 11.36 2.82 8.89
CA ASP A 118 10.63 1.60 8.51
C ASP A 118 11.43 0.32 8.80
N THR A 119 12.76 0.36 8.64
CA THR A 119 13.64 -0.79 8.94
C THR A 119 13.97 -0.91 10.42
N SER A 120 13.96 0.20 11.17
CA SER A 120 14.18 0.19 12.62
C SER A 120 12.98 -0.36 13.39
N PHE A 121 11.75 -0.14 12.91
CA PHE A 121 10.55 -0.66 13.56
C PHE A 121 10.24 -2.08 13.10
N PHE A 122 10.37 -3.05 14.01
CA PHE A 122 9.97 -4.43 13.72
C PHE A 122 8.45 -4.63 13.82
N TYR A 123 7.76 -3.74 14.55
CA TYR A 123 6.32 -3.82 14.76
C TYR A 123 5.68 -2.41 14.75
N SER A 124 4.55 -2.30 14.06
CA SER A 124 3.77 -1.06 13.94
C SER A 124 2.30 -1.43 13.95
N VAL A 125 1.48 -0.74 14.75
CA VAL A 125 0.03 -0.97 14.82
C VAL A 125 -0.74 0.34 14.72
N PRO A 126 -1.72 0.43 13.80
CA PRO A 126 -2.00 -0.54 12.75
C PRO A 126 -0.86 -0.56 11.72
N THR A 127 -0.74 -1.64 10.96
CA THR A 127 0.28 -1.74 9.90
C THR A 127 -0.10 -0.79 8.76
N SER A 128 0.82 0.05 8.25
CA SER A 128 0.55 0.89 7.06
C SER A 128 0.66 0.13 5.76
N PHE A 129 1.45 -0.94 5.76
CA PHE A 129 1.88 -1.59 4.52
C PHE A 129 0.69 -2.10 3.70
N PHE A 130 -0.45 -2.38 4.35
CA PHE A 130 -1.64 -2.90 3.69
C PHE A 130 -2.93 -2.48 4.38
N VAL A 131 -3.12 -1.17 4.57
CA VAL A 131 -4.50 -0.70 4.70
C VAL A 131 -5.15 -0.80 3.33
N LEU A 132 -5.54 -2.03 2.99
CA LEU A 132 -6.30 -2.33 1.80
C LEU A 132 -7.53 -1.44 1.79
N ASP A 133 -7.80 -0.86 0.62
CA ASP A 133 -8.95 0.01 0.40
C ASP A 133 -10.23 -0.69 0.87
N GLU A 134 -11.15 0.06 1.47
CA GLU A 134 -12.40 -0.46 2.02
C GLU A 134 -13.26 -1.21 1.00
N ARG A 135 -13.04 -0.95 -0.30
CA ARG A 135 -13.67 -1.66 -1.43
C ARG A 135 -13.26 -3.12 -1.52
N VAL A 136 -12.07 -3.47 -1.03
CA VAL A 136 -11.65 -4.87 -0.97
C VAL A 136 -12.52 -5.59 0.08
N PRO A 137 -13.10 -6.76 -0.25
CA PRO A 137 -13.93 -7.52 0.67
C PRO A 137 -13.27 -7.74 2.03
N ARG A 138 -14.04 -7.54 3.11
CA ARG A 138 -13.51 -7.55 4.49
C ARG A 138 -12.73 -8.82 4.82
N ILE A 139 -13.22 -9.98 4.40
CA ILE A 139 -12.58 -11.27 4.67
C ILE A 139 -11.17 -11.36 4.06
N LEU A 140 -10.97 -10.82 2.84
CA LEU A 140 -9.66 -10.78 2.20
C LEU A 140 -8.71 -9.81 2.93
N ARG A 141 -9.25 -8.68 3.40
CA ARG A 141 -8.49 -7.71 4.21
C ARG A 141 -8.03 -8.30 5.54
N GLU A 142 -8.94 -8.96 6.26
CA GLU A 142 -8.66 -9.61 7.54
C GLU A 142 -7.59 -10.69 7.38
N LEU A 143 -7.68 -11.52 6.34
CA LEU A 143 -6.68 -12.56 6.07
C LEU A 143 -5.31 -11.98 5.70
N LEU A 144 -5.24 -10.86 4.98
CA LEU A 144 -3.96 -10.22 4.65
C LEU A 144 -3.30 -9.65 5.92
N VAL A 145 -4.09 -8.99 6.77
CA VAL A 145 -3.64 -8.48 8.08
C VAL A 145 -3.17 -9.62 8.99
N GLU A 146 -3.89 -10.74 9.01
CA GLU A 146 -3.50 -11.94 9.76
C GLU A 146 -2.17 -12.51 9.23
N ALA A 147 -2.03 -12.62 7.90
CA ALA A 147 -0.81 -13.11 7.27
C ALA A 147 0.42 -12.25 7.62
N GLU A 148 0.25 -10.92 7.64
CA GLU A 148 1.29 -9.99 8.09
C GLU A 148 1.62 -10.15 9.56
N GLY A 149 0.61 -10.30 10.42
CA GLY A 149 0.80 -10.52 11.85
C GLY A 149 1.63 -11.77 12.11
N CYS A 150 1.32 -12.86 11.40
CA CYS A 150 2.12 -14.08 11.39
C CYS A 150 3.55 -13.82 10.91
N LEU A 151 3.72 -13.12 9.79
CA LEU A 151 5.05 -12.82 9.22
C LEU A 151 5.92 -12.01 10.19
N LYS A 152 5.36 -10.98 10.84
CA LYS A 152 6.07 -10.15 11.84
C LYS A 152 6.44 -10.95 13.08
N SER A 153 5.63 -11.93 13.44
CA SER A 153 5.87 -12.84 14.55
C SER A 153 6.77 -14.03 14.16
N ASN A 154 7.32 -14.03 12.94
CA ASN A 154 8.13 -15.11 12.37
C ASN A 154 7.40 -16.48 12.26
N PHE A 155 6.07 -16.46 12.20
CA PHE A 155 5.22 -17.64 11.98
C PHE A 155 4.97 -17.88 10.49
N LEU A 156 6.01 -18.34 9.78
CA LEU A 156 6.00 -18.44 8.31
C LEU A 156 4.91 -19.38 7.79
N THR A 157 4.61 -20.48 8.50
CA THR A 157 3.53 -21.41 8.14
C THR A 157 2.14 -20.77 8.29
N GLY A 158 1.94 -19.96 9.32
CA GLY A 158 0.68 -19.23 9.51
C GLY A 158 0.48 -18.19 8.40
N ALA A 159 1.54 -17.44 8.10
CA ALA A 159 1.52 -16.44 7.05
C ALA A 159 1.23 -17.06 5.66
N SER A 160 1.86 -18.18 5.32
CA SER A 160 1.62 -18.87 4.04
C SER A 160 0.21 -19.47 3.95
N ALA A 161 -0.32 -20.02 5.05
CA ALA A 161 -1.66 -20.55 5.10
C ALA A 161 -2.70 -19.44 4.85
N CYS A 162 -2.51 -18.27 5.46
CA CYS A 162 -3.36 -17.09 5.23
C CYS A 162 -3.25 -16.62 3.78
N ALA A 163 -2.04 -16.51 3.23
CA ALA A 163 -1.81 -16.15 1.82
C ALA A 163 -2.56 -17.08 0.85
N ARG A 164 -2.50 -18.40 1.08
CA ARG A 164 -3.24 -19.39 0.27
C ARG A 164 -4.75 -19.24 0.42
N LYS A 165 -5.21 -18.99 1.64
CA LYS A 165 -6.63 -18.80 1.94
C LYS A 165 -7.19 -17.55 1.25
N ILE A 166 -6.43 -16.47 1.13
CA ILE A 166 -6.83 -15.28 0.36
C ILE A 166 -7.18 -15.65 -1.08
N VAL A 167 -6.33 -16.42 -1.76
CA VAL A 167 -6.58 -16.86 -3.16
C VAL A 167 -7.83 -17.73 -3.25
N TYR A 168 -8.06 -18.60 -2.26
CA TYR A 168 -9.26 -19.43 -2.21
C TYR A 168 -10.53 -18.60 -2.04
N GLU A 169 -10.56 -17.73 -1.03
CA GLU A 169 -11.72 -16.89 -0.72
C GLU A 169 -12.00 -15.91 -1.87
N LEU A 170 -10.96 -15.41 -2.55
CA LEU A 170 -11.13 -14.59 -3.76
C LEU A 170 -11.92 -15.35 -4.83
N GLY A 171 -11.55 -16.61 -5.11
CA GLY A 171 -12.28 -17.46 -6.05
C GLY A 171 -13.73 -17.70 -5.62
N VAL A 172 -14.00 -17.85 -4.32
CA VAL A 172 -15.36 -18.04 -3.79
C VAL A 172 -16.19 -16.76 -3.95
N ILE A 173 -15.64 -15.60 -3.59
CA ILE A 173 -16.35 -14.30 -3.63
C ILE A 173 -16.73 -13.92 -5.04
N GLU A 174 -15.82 -14.13 -6.00
CA GLU A 174 -16.07 -13.83 -7.42
C GLU A 174 -16.87 -14.94 -8.13
N GLY A 175 -17.19 -16.04 -7.45
CA GLY A 175 -17.96 -17.15 -8.04
C GLY A 175 -17.21 -17.91 -9.13
N ALA A 176 -15.87 -17.99 -9.02
CA ALA A 176 -15.03 -18.69 -9.97
C ALA A 176 -15.34 -20.20 -10.03
N GLN A 177 -15.37 -20.73 -11.25
CA GLN A 177 -15.72 -22.13 -11.52
C GLN A 177 -14.47 -22.98 -11.75
N GLY A 178 -14.54 -24.27 -11.43
CA GLY A 178 -13.43 -25.20 -11.65
C GLY A 178 -13.34 -26.29 -10.59
N GLU A 179 -12.91 -27.49 -11.01
CA GLU A 179 -12.76 -28.64 -10.13
C GLU A 179 -11.54 -28.53 -9.23
N ASN A 180 -10.46 -27.92 -9.73
CA ASN A 180 -9.23 -27.68 -8.99
C ASN A 180 -8.92 -26.17 -8.91
N TYR A 181 -7.90 -25.83 -8.11
CA TYR A 181 -7.49 -24.45 -7.88
C TYR A 181 -7.02 -23.73 -9.15
N GLU A 182 -6.30 -24.41 -10.03
CA GLU A 182 -5.81 -23.80 -11.27
C GLU A 182 -6.96 -23.41 -12.19
N ASP A 183 -7.96 -24.29 -12.30
CA ASP A 183 -9.16 -24.04 -13.10
C ASP A 183 -9.96 -22.86 -12.53
N ARG A 184 -10.07 -22.74 -11.20
CA ARG A 184 -10.71 -21.58 -10.56
C ARG A 184 -9.96 -20.28 -10.85
N ILE A 185 -8.63 -20.27 -10.83
CA ILE A 185 -7.86 -19.07 -11.16
C ILE A 185 -7.98 -18.72 -12.66
N LYS A 186 -8.03 -19.71 -13.54
CA LYS A 186 -8.34 -19.48 -14.97
C LYS A 186 -9.75 -18.90 -15.14
N SER A 187 -10.74 -19.41 -14.41
CA SER A 187 -12.09 -18.84 -14.42
C SER A 187 -12.13 -17.40 -13.90
N LEU A 188 -11.32 -17.03 -12.91
CA LEU A 188 -11.20 -15.64 -12.45
C LEU A 188 -10.68 -14.71 -13.56
N LYS A 189 -9.70 -15.18 -14.32
CA LYS A 189 -9.16 -14.44 -15.47
C LYS A 189 -10.22 -14.17 -16.54
N ASP A 190 -11.11 -15.12 -16.78
CA ASP A 190 -12.23 -14.95 -17.72
C ASP A 190 -13.32 -14.00 -17.17
N LEU A 191 -13.52 -13.96 -15.86
CA LEU A 191 -14.48 -13.07 -15.18
C LEU A 191 -14.04 -11.60 -15.19
N HIS A 192 -12.72 -11.35 -15.21
CA HIS A 192 -12.13 -10.01 -15.16
C HIS A 192 -11.23 -9.72 -16.38
N PRO A 193 -11.80 -9.64 -17.60
CA PRO A 193 -11.03 -9.38 -18.82
C PRO A 193 -10.37 -7.99 -18.85
N GLU A 194 -10.79 -7.08 -17.97
CA GLU A 194 -10.20 -5.75 -17.81
C GLU A 194 -8.90 -5.71 -16.99
N VAL A 195 -8.57 -6.81 -16.31
CA VAL A 195 -7.34 -6.96 -15.51
C VAL A 195 -6.31 -7.74 -16.32
N GLU A 196 -5.04 -7.34 -16.21
CA GLU A 196 -3.96 -7.99 -16.95
C GLU A 196 -3.81 -9.48 -16.54
N PRO A 197 -3.74 -10.41 -17.51
CA PRO A 197 -3.52 -11.84 -17.29
C PRO A 197 -2.46 -12.20 -16.24
N GLU A 198 -1.38 -11.44 -16.21
CA GLU A 198 -0.19 -11.65 -15.39
C GLU A 198 -0.50 -11.58 -13.88
N PHE A 199 -1.55 -10.85 -13.48
CA PHE A 199 -2.01 -10.85 -12.09
C PHE A 199 -2.58 -12.21 -11.66
N PHE A 200 -3.29 -12.91 -12.55
CA PHE A 200 -3.81 -14.25 -12.26
C PHE A 200 -2.70 -15.31 -12.30
N ASP A 201 -1.72 -15.14 -13.18
CA ASP A 201 -0.52 -16.00 -13.21
C ASP A 201 0.31 -15.83 -11.92
N THR A 202 0.30 -14.63 -11.34
CA THR A 202 0.89 -14.36 -10.02
C THR A 202 0.16 -15.11 -8.92
N LEU A 203 -1.19 -15.16 -8.94
CA LEU A 203 -1.98 -15.96 -7.98
C LEU A 203 -1.67 -17.46 -8.06
N LEU A 204 -1.52 -18.00 -9.29
CA LEU A 204 -1.10 -19.39 -9.51
C LEU A 204 0.28 -19.64 -8.89
N THR A 205 1.23 -18.74 -9.15
CA THR A 205 2.59 -18.84 -8.62
C THR A 205 2.60 -18.84 -7.08
N ILE A 206 1.84 -17.94 -6.46
CA ILE A 206 1.69 -17.87 -4.99
C ILE A 206 1.15 -19.18 -4.44
N GLN A 207 0.12 -19.75 -5.07
CA GLN A 207 -0.46 -21.02 -4.64
C GLN A 207 0.57 -22.16 -4.71
N GLN A 208 1.30 -22.27 -5.81
CA GLN A 208 2.30 -23.33 -6.01
C GLN A 208 3.43 -23.22 -4.99
N VAL A 209 3.96 -22.01 -4.80
CA VAL A 209 5.06 -21.74 -3.87
C VAL A 209 4.64 -22.00 -2.42
N THR A 210 3.46 -21.52 -2.00
CA THR A 210 2.97 -21.71 -0.63
C THR A 210 2.56 -23.15 -0.33
N SER A 211 2.07 -23.90 -1.33
CA SER A 211 1.68 -25.30 -1.14
C SER A 211 2.88 -26.25 -1.12
N ALA A 212 3.76 -26.17 -2.11
CA ALA A 212 4.88 -27.12 -2.26
C ALA A 212 6.01 -26.84 -1.26
N LYS A 213 6.40 -25.57 -1.08
CA LYS A 213 7.62 -25.26 -0.30
C LYS A 213 7.42 -25.22 1.20
N VAL A 214 6.21 -24.95 1.68
CA VAL A 214 5.95 -24.78 3.11
C VAL A 214 5.48 -26.07 3.79
N HIS A 215 4.83 -26.97 3.05
CA HIS A 215 4.23 -28.18 3.63
C HIS A 215 5.05 -29.45 3.40
N GLU A 216 6.03 -29.47 2.48
CA GLU A 216 6.81 -30.67 2.15
C GLU A 216 8.20 -30.72 2.80
N GLN A 217 8.50 -29.84 3.76
CA GLN A 217 9.84 -29.71 4.39
C GLN A 217 11.02 -29.59 3.41
N SER A 218 10.78 -29.25 2.15
CA SER A 218 11.75 -29.43 1.06
C SER A 218 12.51 -28.18 0.66
N TYR A 219 12.45 -27.09 1.45
CA TYR A 219 13.19 -25.88 1.13
C TYR A 219 14.06 -25.38 2.27
N ASP A 220 15.36 -25.68 2.16
CA ASP A 220 16.45 -24.98 2.84
C ASP A 220 16.47 -23.53 2.28
N GLY A 221 16.00 -22.55 3.05
CA GLY A 221 15.96 -21.13 2.64
C GLY A 221 14.58 -20.46 2.55
N TRP A 222 13.48 -21.05 3.06
CA TRP A 222 12.21 -20.33 3.16
C TRP A 222 12.28 -19.24 4.24
N GLU A 223 12.61 -18.02 3.81
CA GLU A 223 12.74 -16.85 4.69
C GLU A 223 11.56 -15.86 4.60
N SER A 224 11.43 -15.00 5.60
CA SER A 224 10.43 -13.92 5.69
C SER A 224 10.39 -13.02 4.46
N LYS A 225 11.52 -12.83 3.75
CA LYS A 225 11.59 -12.03 2.51
C LYS A 225 10.70 -12.59 1.39
N HIS A 226 10.56 -13.92 1.28
CA HIS A 226 9.71 -14.55 0.27
C HIS A 226 8.24 -14.27 0.54
N LEU A 227 7.82 -14.37 1.80
CA LEU A 227 6.46 -14.05 2.21
C LEU A 227 6.13 -12.57 2.03
N ARG A 228 7.08 -11.65 2.26
CA ARG A 228 6.87 -10.23 1.96
C ARG A 228 6.50 -10.02 0.49
N VAL A 229 7.22 -10.66 -0.43
CA VAL A 229 6.92 -10.58 -1.87
C VAL A 229 5.51 -11.12 -2.15
N ILE A 230 5.15 -12.27 -1.58
CA ILE A 230 3.82 -12.87 -1.75
C ILE A 230 2.70 -11.94 -1.25
N LEU A 231 2.84 -11.38 -0.05
CA LEU A 231 1.82 -10.48 0.51
C LEU A 231 1.70 -9.18 -0.29
N SER A 232 2.82 -8.62 -0.74
CA SER A 232 2.83 -7.47 -1.65
C SER A 232 2.12 -7.78 -2.97
N SER A 233 2.42 -8.93 -3.58
CA SER A 233 1.75 -9.37 -4.81
C SER A 233 0.24 -9.58 -4.62
N LEU A 234 -0.17 -10.21 -3.51
CA LEU A 234 -1.60 -10.38 -3.20
C LEU A 234 -2.31 -9.04 -3.05
N SER A 235 -1.72 -8.09 -2.33
CA SER A 235 -2.29 -6.75 -2.20
C SER A 235 -2.46 -6.06 -3.54
N GLU A 236 -1.48 -6.17 -4.43
CA GLU A 236 -1.55 -5.54 -5.75
C GLU A 236 -2.66 -6.15 -6.61
N VAL A 237 -2.78 -7.48 -6.61
CA VAL A 237 -3.88 -8.17 -7.30
C VAL A 237 -5.24 -7.71 -6.77
N LEU A 238 -5.40 -7.58 -5.45
CA LEU A 238 -6.63 -7.08 -4.84
C LEU A 238 -6.89 -5.60 -5.20
N HIS A 239 -5.84 -4.79 -5.34
CA HIS A 239 -5.95 -3.40 -5.78
C HIS A 239 -6.48 -3.29 -7.22
N GLU A 240 -5.92 -4.10 -8.13
CA GLU A 240 -6.33 -4.17 -9.53
C GLU A 240 -7.76 -4.68 -9.70
N LEU A 241 -8.19 -5.65 -8.90
CA LEU A 241 -9.54 -6.20 -8.98
C LEU A 241 -10.61 -5.26 -8.41
N TYR A 242 -10.37 -4.66 -7.24
CA TYR A 242 -11.43 -3.93 -6.51
C TYR A 242 -11.30 -2.42 -6.56
N VAL A 243 -10.08 -1.88 -6.62
CA VAL A 243 -9.83 -0.45 -6.43
C VAL A 243 -9.78 0.29 -7.75
N LEU A 244 -8.94 -0.19 -8.69
CA LEU A 244 -8.78 0.49 -9.97
C LEU A 244 -10.07 0.55 -10.80
N PRO A 245 -10.90 -0.50 -10.91
CA PRO A 245 -12.14 -0.43 -11.66
C PRO A 245 -13.09 0.62 -11.10
N ALA A 246 -13.23 0.70 -9.78
CA ALA A 246 -14.02 1.72 -9.10
C ALA A 246 -13.47 3.14 -9.34
N LEU A 247 -12.14 3.34 -9.26
CA LEU A 247 -11.52 4.63 -9.57
C LEU A 247 -11.73 5.04 -11.03
N ARG A 248 -11.61 4.10 -11.97
CA ARG A 248 -11.87 4.32 -13.41
C ARG A 248 -13.33 4.71 -13.63
N ALA A 249 -14.27 4.04 -12.97
CA ALA A 249 -15.70 4.35 -13.05
C ALA A 249 -16.03 5.75 -12.51
N ASP A 250 -15.45 6.14 -11.36
CA ASP A 250 -15.67 7.46 -10.77
C ASP A 250 -15.06 8.58 -11.61
N ARG A 251 -13.85 8.38 -12.15
CA ARG A 251 -13.25 9.31 -13.11
C ARG A 251 -14.13 9.47 -14.34
N ARG A 252 -14.67 8.38 -14.89
CA ARG A 252 -15.59 8.42 -16.04
C ARG A 252 -16.85 9.23 -15.72
N LYS A 253 -17.47 9.02 -14.54
CA LYS A 253 -18.63 9.81 -14.09
C LYS A 253 -18.32 11.31 -14.01
N LYS A 254 -17.16 11.69 -13.47
CA LYS A 254 -16.72 13.09 -13.39
C LYS A 254 -16.55 13.70 -14.78
N ILE A 255 -15.93 12.98 -15.71
CA ILE A 255 -15.75 13.44 -17.09
C ILE A 255 -17.09 13.64 -17.79
N LEU A 256 -18.04 12.72 -17.62
CA LEU A 256 -19.38 12.83 -18.20
C LEU A 256 -20.14 14.05 -17.66
N LYS A 257 -20.09 14.31 -16.35
CA LYS A 257 -20.66 15.53 -15.74
C LYS A 257 -20.03 16.81 -16.30
N LEU A 258 -18.72 16.83 -16.52
CA LEU A 258 -18.05 17.98 -17.14
C LEU A 258 -18.51 18.18 -18.60
N LYS A 259 -18.71 17.09 -19.34
CA LYS A 259 -19.23 17.14 -20.72
C LYS A 259 -20.64 17.71 -20.77
N GLU A 260 -21.51 17.35 -19.84
CA GLU A 260 -22.89 17.88 -19.74
C GLU A 260 -22.91 19.40 -19.53
N ASN A 261 -21.91 19.96 -18.83
CA ASN A 261 -21.79 21.41 -18.63
C ASN A 261 -21.26 22.17 -19.85
N LEU A 262 -20.65 21.46 -20.82
CA LEU A 262 -20.05 22.06 -22.01
C LEU A 262 -20.93 21.93 -23.26
N VAL A 263 -21.82 20.93 -23.31
CA VAL A 263 -22.72 20.70 -24.44
C VAL A 263 -24.09 21.29 -24.11
N PRO A 264 -24.54 22.37 -24.79
CA PRO A 264 -25.87 22.92 -24.56
C PRO A 264 -26.94 21.85 -24.84
N LYS A 265 -27.93 21.73 -23.95
CA LYS A 265 -29.08 20.83 -24.17
C LYS A 265 -29.69 21.14 -25.54
N PRO A 266 -29.90 20.14 -26.41
CA PRO A 266 -30.58 20.37 -27.68
C PRO A 266 -31.95 20.98 -27.39
N ALA A 267 -32.22 22.13 -28.01
CA ALA A 267 -33.49 22.82 -27.86
C ALA A 267 -34.62 21.85 -28.21
N THR A 268 -35.51 21.62 -27.25
CA THR A 268 -36.74 20.86 -27.45
C THR A 268 -37.52 21.53 -28.56
N LEU A 269 -37.56 20.90 -29.74
CA LEU A 269 -38.46 21.26 -30.83
C LEU A 269 -39.90 21.07 -30.32
N SER A 270 -40.52 22.16 -29.88
CA SER A 270 -41.97 22.21 -29.72
C SER A 270 -42.60 22.00 -31.09
N LYS A 271 -43.21 20.83 -31.28
CA LYS A 271 -44.09 20.60 -32.43
C LYS A 271 -45.26 21.58 -32.30
N ALA A 272 -45.37 22.49 -33.27
CA ALA A 272 -46.57 23.30 -33.52
C ALA A 272 -47.60 22.45 -34.28
#